data_AF-A0A7C7R6P7-F1
#
_entry.id   AF-A0A7C7R6P7-F1
#
_cell.length_a   1.000
_cell.length_b   1.000
_cell.length_c   1.000
_cell.angle_alpha   90.00
_cell.angle_beta   90.00
_cell.angle_gamma   90.00
#
_symmetry.space_group_name_H-M   'P 1'
#
loop_
_entity.id
_entity.type
_entity.pdbx_description
1 polymer ?
#
loop_
_entity_poly.entity_id
_entity_poly.type
_entity_poly.pdbx_seq_one_letter_code
_entity_poly.pdbx_strand_id
1 'polypeptide(L)'
;MGLLRKIVSWGRSSERSKGGRRAAGKGAAAPRHRRMHFEPMERRLLLSAGFDPIHMGAVYYEDASGNDESGDRIEVTYSGGAPGTQLVELAIETDKLADGLTIGDVFFDTEPDDPGAFRSGPFRVVEQEGIDRVAFSVDDGGTNLRLTFEGFDPGDRLVFTIDVDEQGFLGPNAVAEGNEFEGSRLTALFQADHFHDAAGGDIFVDHYDAKLEALALPLPPDKFVPPGREPTPVRTAAALFSVTQT
;
A
#
# COMPACT_ATOMS: atom_id res chain seq x y z
N MET A 1 62.90 19.26 -22.57
CA MET A 1 64.01 18.67 -23.37
C MET A 1 65.22 18.52 -22.47
N GLY A 2 65.62 17.28 -22.15
CA GLY A 2 66.78 17.00 -21.30
C GLY A 2 66.82 15.53 -20.90
N LEU A 3 67.56 14.74 -21.68
CA LEU A 3 67.68 13.29 -21.62
C LEU A 3 68.48 12.78 -20.41
N LEU A 4 67.90 11.82 -19.69
CA LEU A 4 68.35 10.41 -19.59
C LEU A 4 69.86 10.07 -19.63
N ARG A 5 70.22 9.13 -18.72
CA ARG A 5 71.28 8.08 -18.77
C ARG A 5 72.65 8.45 -18.14
N LYS A 6 73.42 7.59 -17.46
CA LYS A 6 73.41 6.13 -17.18
C LYS A 6 74.50 5.80 -16.12
N ILE A 7 74.22 4.83 -15.21
CA ILE A 7 74.95 3.55 -14.91
C ILE A 7 76.47 3.64 -14.61
N VAL A 8 77.04 3.00 -13.56
CA VAL A 8 77.61 1.62 -13.48
C VAL A 8 78.39 1.58 -12.16
N SER A 9 78.02 0.71 -11.19
CA SER A 9 78.67 -0.58 -10.83
C SER A 9 80.12 -0.43 -10.30
N TRP A 10 80.76 -1.30 -9.52
CA TRP A 10 80.47 -2.41 -8.60
C TRP A 10 81.87 -2.85 -8.16
N GLY A 11 82.13 -3.13 -6.89
CA GLY A 11 83.45 -3.58 -6.47
C GLY A 11 83.51 -4.05 -5.03
N ARG A 12 83.48 -5.38 -4.86
CA ARG A 12 83.74 -6.11 -3.61
C ARG A 12 85.23 -6.40 -3.46
N SER A 13 85.77 -6.25 -2.26
CA SER A 13 86.59 -7.24 -1.54
C SER A 13 87.03 -6.61 -0.20
N SER A 14 86.55 -7.13 0.94
CA SER A 14 87.23 -8.13 1.77
C SER A 14 88.53 -7.61 2.39
N GLU A 15 88.48 -7.33 3.71
CA GLU A 15 89.53 -7.86 4.58
C GLU A 15 89.07 -8.02 6.04
N ARG A 16 89.46 -9.16 6.60
CA ARG A 16 89.26 -9.61 7.97
C ARG A 16 90.05 -8.71 8.93
N SER A 17 89.56 -8.51 10.15
CA SER A 17 90.03 -9.34 11.28
C SER A 17 89.59 -8.83 12.66
N LYS A 18 89.41 -9.83 13.54
CA LYS A 18 89.72 -9.84 14.98
C LYS A 18 88.87 -8.99 15.93
N GLY A 19 88.06 -9.72 16.69
CA GLY A 19 88.42 -9.96 18.08
C GLY A 19 87.97 -8.90 19.07
N GLY A 20 86.75 -9.07 19.59
CA GLY A 20 86.29 -8.38 20.79
C GLY A 20 85.21 -9.20 21.48
N ARG A 21 85.61 -10.07 22.42
CA ARG A 21 84.70 -10.67 23.39
C ARG A 21 84.08 -9.52 24.20
N ARG A 22 82.82 -9.17 23.90
CA ARG A 22 82.01 -8.33 24.79
C ARG A 22 81.11 -9.24 25.61
N ALA A 23 81.25 -9.09 26.92
CA ALA A 23 80.49 -9.76 27.94
C ALA A 23 79.00 -9.73 27.63
N ALA A 24 78.34 -10.87 27.84
CA ALA A 24 76.90 -10.98 27.87
C ALA A 24 76.37 -10.17 29.06
N GLY A 25 76.14 -8.87 28.84
CA GLY A 25 75.23 -8.11 29.68
C GLY A 25 73.86 -8.75 29.52
N LYS A 26 73.30 -9.28 30.61
CA LYS A 26 71.88 -9.64 30.69
C LYS A 26 71.09 -8.35 30.42
N GLY A 27 70.74 -8.13 29.15
CA GLY A 27 69.80 -7.08 28.77
C GLY A 27 68.50 -7.37 29.49
N ALA A 28 68.07 -6.45 30.35
CA ALA A 28 66.74 -6.48 30.94
C ALA A 28 65.74 -6.69 29.80
N ALA A 29 64.92 -7.76 29.90
CA ALA A 29 63.88 -8.02 28.93
C ALA A 29 62.99 -6.78 28.87
N ALA A 30 62.94 -6.13 27.70
CA ALA A 30 62.08 -4.98 27.48
C ALA A 30 60.64 -5.35 27.88
N PRO A 31 59.89 -4.46 28.56
CA PRO A 31 58.54 -4.77 28.98
C PRO A 31 57.71 -5.17 27.76
N ARG A 32 57.22 -6.42 27.76
CA ARG A 32 56.27 -6.90 26.77
C ARG A 32 54.96 -6.17 27.00
N HIS A 33 54.77 -5.03 26.35
CA HIS A 33 53.48 -4.37 26.28
C HIS A 33 52.47 -5.37 25.67
N ARG A 34 51.40 -5.69 26.41
CA ARG A 34 50.26 -6.42 25.86
C ARG A 34 49.77 -5.63 24.64
N ARG A 35 49.88 -6.22 23.45
CA ARG A 35 49.24 -5.69 22.24
C ARG A 35 47.73 -5.92 22.40
N MET A 36 47.04 -4.93 22.94
CA MET A 36 45.59 -4.85 22.85
C MET A 36 45.25 -4.60 21.38
N HIS A 37 44.53 -5.52 20.75
CA HIS A 37 43.96 -5.29 19.42
C HIS A 37 42.51 -4.86 19.65
N PHE A 38 42.12 -3.76 19.02
CA PHE A 38 40.72 -3.37 18.96
C PHE A 38 40.11 -4.06 17.76
N GLU A 39 39.17 -4.98 18.00
CA GLU A 39 38.33 -5.49 16.93
C GLU A 39 37.25 -4.44 16.65
N PRO A 40 37.08 -4.00 15.39
CA PRO A 40 35.98 -3.12 15.06
C PRO A 40 34.68 -3.88 15.33
N MET A 41 33.84 -3.33 16.22
CA MET A 41 32.48 -3.84 16.34
C MET A 41 31.79 -3.69 14.99
N GLU A 42 31.02 -4.71 14.61
CA GLU A 42 30.12 -4.60 13.46
C GLU A 42 29.23 -3.37 13.61
N ARG A 43 28.96 -2.70 12.50
CA ARG A 43 28.05 -1.55 12.52
C ARG A 43 26.70 -2.03 13.05
N ARG A 44 26.17 -1.30 14.04
CA ARG A 44 24.76 -1.42 14.41
C ARG A 44 23.94 -0.98 13.21
N LEU A 45 23.46 -1.95 12.45
CA LEU A 45 22.44 -1.74 11.43
C LEU A 45 21.09 -1.92 12.10
N LEU A 46 20.19 -0.96 11.89
CA LEU A 46 18.77 -1.20 12.14
C LEU A 46 18.35 -2.35 11.22
N LEU A 47 17.72 -3.38 11.78
CA LEU A 47 16.88 -4.29 11.01
C LEU A 47 15.67 -3.49 10.54
N SER A 48 15.82 -2.67 9.48
CA SER A 48 14.65 -2.21 8.74
C SER A 48 14.23 -3.38 7.87
N ALA A 49 13.16 -4.05 8.26
CA ALA A 49 12.51 -4.98 7.35
C ALA A 49 11.91 -4.15 6.20
N GLY A 50 12.67 -4.01 5.11
CA GLY A 50 12.22 -3.31 3.92
C GLY A 50 11.34 -4.25 3.12
N PHE A 51 10.06 -4.29 3.44
CA PHE A 51 9.05 -4.97 2.62
C PHE A 51 8.54 -4.02 1.54
N ASP A 52 7.97 -4.60 0.49
CA ASP A 52 7.25 -3.83 -0.49
C ASP A 52 6.07 -3.12 0.21
N PRO A 53 5.85 -1.82 -0.04
CA PRO A 53 4.69 -1.12 0.50
C PRO A 53 3.40 -1.86 0.17
N ILE A 54 2.44 -1.80 1.07
CA ILE A 54 1.09 -2.27 0.81
C ILE A 54 0.46 -1.29 -0.17
N HIS A 55 0.18 -1.72 -1.39
CA HIS A 55 -0.59 -0.97 -2.38
C HIS A 55 -2.03 -1.45 -2.35
N MET A 56 -2.96 -0.56 -2.03
CA MET A 56 -4.38 -0.84 -1.88
C MET A 56 -5.17 -0.06 -2.91
N GLY A 57 -6.21 -0.66 -3.47
CA GLY A 57 -7.14 0.04 -4.35
C GLY A 57 -8.57 -0.45 -4.23
N ALA A 58 -9.51 0.48 -4.40
CA ALA A 58 -10.91 0.18 -4.64
C ALA A 58 -11.41 0.99 -5.85
N VAL A 59 -12.17 0.36 -6.74
CA VAL A 59 -12.81 0.99 -7.90
C VAL A 59 -14.32 0.87 -7.78
N TYR A 60 -14.99 2.01 -7.80
CA TYR A 60 -16.44 2.15 -7.90
C TYR A 60 -16.86 2.23 -9.37
N TYR A 61 -18.00 1.61 -9.70
CA TYR A 61 -18.67 1.71 -10.99
C TYR A 61 -20.18 1.77 -10.82
N GLU A 62 -20.77 2.86 -11.32
CA GLU A 62 -22.20 3.12 -11.36
C GLU A 62 -22.89 2.26 -12.44
N ASP A 63 -23.64 1.23 -12.02
CA ASP A 63 -24.27 0.28 -12.94
C ASP A 63 -25.73 0.63 -13.25
N ALA A 64 -26.37 1.52 -12.46
CA ALA A 64 -27.77 1.84 -12.60
C ALA A 64 -28.05 2.65 -13.88
N SER A 65 -29.19 2.35 -14.49
CA SER A 65 -29.72 3.06 -15.65
C SER A 65 -30.68 4.20 -15.24
N GLY A 66 -30.71 4.56 -13.95
CA GLY A 66 -31.52 5.64 -13.37
C GLY A 66 -32.78 5.22 -12.63
N ASN A 67 -32.89 3.96 -12.22
CA ASN A 67 -34.03 3.42 -11.47
C ASN A 67 -33.67 2.20 -10.59
N ASP A 68 -32.39 2.06 -10.25
CA ASP A 68 -31.86 1.10 -9.28
C ASP A 68 -32.29 -0.35 -9.53
N GLU A 69 -32.22 -0.74 -10.81
CA GLU A 69 -32.46 -2.12 -11.22
C GLU A 69 -31.32 -3.06 -10.79
N SER A 70 -30.15 -2.50 -10.50
CA SER A 70 -28.92 -3.19 -10.10
C SER A 70 -28.08 -2.25 -9.26
N GLY A 71 -27.60 -2.71 -8.10
CA GLY A 71 -26.69 -1.92 -7.28
C GLY A 71 -25.30 -1.77 -7.91
N ASP A 72 -24.59 -0.76 -7.44
CA ASP A 72 -23.30 -0.33 -7.98
C ASP A 72 -22.17 -1.23 -7.58
N ARG A 73 -21.21 -1.36 -8.49
CA ARG A 73 -20.16 -2.36 -8.40
C ARG A 73 -18.91 -1.77 -7.80
N ILE A 74 -18.40 -2.40 -6.75
CA ILE A 74 -17.13 -2.03 -6.13
C ILE A 74 -16.15 -3.21 -6.21
N GLU A 75 -14.97 -2.96 -6.76
CA GLU A 75 -13.86 -3.90 -6.80
C GLU A 75 -12.76 -3.50 -5.83
N VAL A 76 -12.22 -4.46 -5.08
CA VAL A 76 -11.21 -4.24 -4.05
C VAL A 76 -10.08 -5.26 -4.19
N THR A 77 -8.82 -4.79 -4.14
CA THR A 77 -7.63 -5.64 -4.10
C THR A 77 -6.46 -4.90 -3.46
N TYR A 78 -5.43 -5.63 -3.05
CA TYR A 78 -4.17 -5.06 -2.61
C TYR A 78 -2.98 -5.95 -2.94
N SER A 79 -1.77 -5.40 -2.85
CA SER A 79 -0.50 -6.12 -3.00
C SER A 79 0.55 -5.61 -2.02
N GLY A 80 1.66 -6.33 -1.86
CA GLY A 80 2.75 -5.96 -0.95
C GLY A 80 2.48 -6.29 0.52
N GLY A 81 3.24 -5.68 1.43
CA GLY A 81 3.21 -5.96 2.87
C GLY A 81 4.24 -6.98 3.34
N ALA A 82 4.32 -7.14 4.66
CA ALA A 82 5.16 -8.18 5.27
C ALA A 82 4.57 -9.59 5.05
N PRO A 83 5.35 -10.66 5.26
CA PRO A 83 4.83 -12.03 5.17
C PRO A 83 3.63 -12.24 6.10
N GLY A 84 2.52 -12.77 5.55
CA GLY A 84 1.28 -13.00 6.30
C GLY A 84 0.43 -11.74 6.53
N THR A 85 0.68 -10.66 5.77
CA THR A 85 -0.19 -9.47 5.80
C THR A 85 -1.55 -9.81 5.25
N GLN A 86 -2.58 -9.55 6.06
CA GLN A 86 -3.98 -9.65 5.69
C GLN A 86 -4.66 -8.30 5.79
N LEU A 87 -5.51 -7.98 4.81
CA LEU A 87 -6.52 -6.94 4.96
C LEU A 87 -7.59 -7.47 5.91
N VAL A 88 -7.79 -6.80 7.06
CA VAL A 88 -8.75 -7.27 8.09
C VAL A 88 -9.99 -6.39 8.18
N GLU A 89 -9.88 -5.12 7.78
CA GLU A 89 -10.97 -4.17 7.80
C GLU A 89 -10.85 -3.18 6.63
N LEU A 90 -11.99 -2.85 6.04
CA LEU A 90 -12.12 -1.81 5.03
C LEU A 90 -13.39 -1.01 5.32
N ALA A 91 -13.32 0.31 5.24
CA ALA A 91 -14.48 1.16 5.37
C ALA A 91 -14.53 2.19 4.24
N ILE A 92 -15.74 2.41 3.72
CA ILE A 92 -16.07 3.45 2.75
C ILE A 92 -17.01 4.42 3.46
N GLU A 93 -16.55 5.66 3.64
CA GLU A 93 -17.33 6.75 4.21
C GLU A 93 -17.71 7.73 3.10
N THR A 94 -19.01 7.95 2.92
CA THR A 94 -19.58 8.78 1.87
C THR A 94 -20.07 10.14 2.39
N ASP A 95 -20.05 10.37 3.70
CA ASP A 95 -20.14 11.71 4.30
C ASP A 95 -18.80 12.43 4.07
N LYS A 96 -18.73 13.20 2.99
CA LYS A 96 -17.48 13.75 2.46
C LYS A 96 -16.88 14.80 3.39
N LEU A 97 -17.73 15.49 4.15
CA LEU A 97 -17.36 16.61 5.01
C LEU A 97 -17.43 16.26 6.51
N ALA A 98 -17.89 15.06 6.86
CA ALA A 98 -18.13 14.60 8.22
C ALA A 98 -19.17 15.48 8.96
N ASP A 99 -20.20 15.95 8.26
CA ASP A 99 -21.28 16.79 8.79
C ASP A 99 -22.67 16.15 8.69
N GLY A 100 -22.70 14.84 8.47
CA GLY A 100 -23.91 14.04 8.23
C GLY A 100 -24.26 14.00 6.75
N LEU A 101 -25.33 13.28 6.40
CA LEU A 101 -25.81 13.23 5.02
C LEU A 101 -26.31 14.61 4.57
N THR A 102 -25.59 15.25 3.65
CA THR A 102 -25.93 16.56 3.07
C THR A 102 -26.01 16.53 1.54
N ILE A 103 -26.36 17.67 0.94
CA ILE A 103 -26.52 17.76 -0.52
C ILE A 103 -25.18 17.51 -1.23
N GLY A 104 -25.19 16.58 -2.18
CA GLY A 104 -24.02 16.17 -2.95
C GLY A 104 -23.17 15.10 -2.26
N ASP A 105 -23.56 14.64 -1.06
CA ASP A 105 -23.08 13.37 -0.53
C ASP A 105 -23.81 12.21 -1.20
N VAL A 106 -23.19 11.04 -1.16
CA VAL A 106 -23.84 9.79 -1.57
C VAL A 106 -24.11 8.94 -0.35
N PHE A 107 -25.03 7.99 -0.42
CA PHE A 107 -25.39 7.10 0.69
C PHE A 107 -25.79 5.73 0.16
N PHE A 108 -25.78 4.74 1.05
CA PHE A 108 -26.12 3.36 0.69
C PHE A 108 -27.62 3.12 0.86
N ASP A 109 -28.31 2.77 -0.23
CA ASP A 109 -29.71 2.35 -0.20
C ASP A 109 -29.79 0.82 -0.26
N THR A 110 -30.30 0.18 0.80
CA THR A 110 -30.18 -1.28 0.97
C THR A 110 -31.51 -1.97 1.19
N GLU A 111 -32.54 -1.22 1.57
CA GLU A 111 -33.90 -1.69 1.80
C GLU A 111 -34.91 -0.89 0.97
N PRO A 112 -36.08 -1.47 0.59
CA PRO A 112 -37.05 -0.79 -0.27
C PRO A 112 -37.80 0.42 0.36
N ASP A 113 -37.47 0.77 1.60
CA ASP A 113 -38.13 1.84 2.36
C ASP A 113 -37.31 3.15 2.23
N ASP A 114 -37.87 4.30 2.65
CA ASP A 114 -37.12 5.58 2.63
C ASP A 114 -35.80 5.44 3.42
N PRO A 115 -34.65 5.95 2.92
CA PRO A 115 -34.57 7.21 2.18
C PRO A 115 -34.09 7.11 0.72
N GLY A 116 -34.03 5.94 0.09
CA GLY A 116 -33.61 5.80 -1.31
C GLY A 116 -34.57 6.39 -2.36
N ALA A 117 -34.09 6.54 -3.59
CA ALA A 117 -34.87 6.83 -4.78
C ALA A 117 -35.27 5.52 -5.48
N PHE A 118 -36.49 5.47 -6.03
CA PHE A 118 -37.03 4.32 -6.78
C PHE A 118 -36.96 2.93 -6.11
N ARG A 119 -35.84 2.20 -6.25
CA ARG A 119 -35.65 0.82 -5.78
C ARG A 119 -34.34 0.77 -4.99
N SER A 120 -34.14 -0.36 -4.30
CA SER A 120 -32.97 -0.60 -3.46
C SER A 120 -32.16 -1.82 -3.91
N GLY A 121 -30.84 -1.74 -3.76
CA GLY A 121 -29.87 -2.78 -4.03
C GLY A 121 -29.12 -3.24 -2.78
N PRO A 122 -29.51 -4.37 -2.14
CA PRO A 122 -28.81 -4.82 -0.93
C PRO A 122 -27.37 -5.24 -1.25
N PHE A 123 -26.50 -5.16 -0.25
CA PHE A 123 -25.13 -5.65 -0.34
C PHE A 123 -25.07 -7.12 -0.80
N ARG A 124 -24.34 -7.38 -1.87
CA ARG A 124 -24.12 -8.73 -2.41
C ARG A 124 -22.69 -8.91 -2.87
N VAL A 125 -22.04 -9.98 -2.39
CA VAL A 125 -20.76 -10.42 -2.95
C VAL A 125 -21.01 -11.03 -4.33
N VAL A 126 -20.33 -10.50 -5.35
CA VAL A 126 -20.38 -10.98 -6.74
C VAL A 126 -19.22 -11.94 -7.02
N GLU A 127 -18.03 -11.61 -6.54
CA GLU A 127 -16.81 -12.39 -6.72
C GLU A 127 -15.97 -12.33 -5.43
N GLN A 128 -15.45 -13.47 -5.00
CA GLN A 128 -14.60 -13.62 -3.81
C GLN A 128 -13.49 -14.61 -4.17
N GLU A 129 -12.32 -14.10 -4.55
CA GLU A 129 -11.16 -14.90 -4.93
C GLU A 129 -10.11 -14.86 -3.82
N GLY A 130 -9.74 -16.03 -3.29
CA GLY A 130 -8.70 -16.17 -2.26
C GLY A 130 -9.15 -15.89 -0.82
N ILE A 131 -10.21 -15.10 -0.65
CA ILE A 131 -10.71 -14.66 0.66
C ILE A 131 -11.51 -15.78 1.35
N ASP A 132 -11.26 -16.04 2.64
CA ASP A 132 -12.02 -17.04 3.42
C ASP A 132 -13.39 -16.52 3.85
N ARG A 133 -13.46 -15.27 4.35
CA ARG A 133 -14.70 -14.69 4.86
C ARG A 133 -14.78 -13.18 4.61
N VAL A 134 -15.97 -12.74 4.25
CA VAL A 134 -16.38 -11.34 4.20
C VAL A 134 -17.59 -11.15 5.11
N ALA A 135 -17.51 -10.22 6.06
CA ALA A 135 -18.65 -9.73 6.82
C ALA A 135 -18.79 -8.23 6.59
N PHE A 136 -20.02 -7.72 6.63
CA PHE A 136 -20.33 -6.32 6.34
C PHE A 136 -21.28 -5.73 7.38
N SER A 137 -21.25 -4.41 7.50
CA SER A 137 -22.17 -3.60 8.28
C SER A 137 -22.40 -2.30 7.52
N VAL A 138 -23.67 -1.99 7.27
CA VAL A 138 -24.14 -0.75 6.66
C VAL A 138 -25.57 -0.55 7.14
N ASP A 139 -25.89 0.69 7.50
CA ASP A 139 -27.27 1.07 7.82
C ASP A 139 -27.95 1.52 6.53
N ASP A 140 -29.23 1.21 6.38
CA ASP A 140 -30.04 1.71 5.28
C ASP A 140 -30.15 3.23 5.32
N GLY A 141 -29.84 3.91 4.21
CA GLY A 141 -29.70 5.36 4.18
C GLY A 141 -28.41 5.89 4.83
N GLY A 142 -27.50 5.00 5.21
CA GLY A 142 -26.27 5.34 5.92
C GLY A 142 -25.14 5.74 4.98
N THR A 143 -24.13 6.41 5.53
CA THR A 143 -22.94 6.86 4.78
C THR A 143 -21.70 6.00 5.01
N ASN A 144 -21.79 4.99 5.87
CA ASN A 144 -20.64 4.18 6.27
C ASN A 144 -20.87 2.70 5.99
N LEU A 145 -20.15 2.19 4.98
CA LEU A 145 -20.04 0.76 4.71
C LEU A 145 -18.75 0.26 5.34
N ARG A 146 -18.86 -0.68 6.27
CA ARG A 146 -17.73 -1.35 6.91
C ARG A 146 -17.71 -2.83 6.53
N LEU A 147 -16.55 -3.30 6.10
CA LEU A 147 -16.24 -4.69 5.78
C LEU A 147 -15.15 -5.20 6.73
N THR A 148 -15.30 -6.44 7.18
CA THR A 148 -14.28 -7.17 7.94
C THR A 148 -13.99 -8.49 7.26
N PHE A 149 -12.72 -8.88 7.23
CA PHE A 149 -12.26 -10.02 6.46
C PHE A 149 -11.51 -11.04 7.31
N GLU A 150 -11.57 -12.29 6.89
CA GLU A 150 -10.64 -13.34 7.28
C GLU A 150 -10.01 -13.90 6.00
N GLY A 151 -8.69 -14.05 5.96
CA GLY A 151 -8.00 -14.67 4.82
C GLY A 151 -7.93 -13.81 3.56
N PHE A 152 -8.04 -12.48 3.63
CA PHE A 152 -7.81 -11.61 2.47
C PHE A 152 -6.31 -11.33 2.38
N ASP A 153 -5.61 -12.09 1.53
CA ASP A 153 -4.16 -12.06 1.33
C ASP A 153 -3.76 -11.14 0.13
N PRO A 154 -2.48 -10.77 -0.04
CA PRO A 154 -2.06 -9.90 -1.13
C PRO A 154 -2.26 -10.57 -2.49
N GLY A 155 -2.94 -9.88 -3.41
CA GLY A 155 -3.31 -10.38 -4.74
C GLY A 155 -4.73 -10.92 -4.84
N ASP A 156 -5.41 -11.14 -3.70
CA ASP A 156 -6.81 -11.55 -3.66
C ASP A 156 -7.73 -10.42 -4.15
N ARG A 157 -8.96 -10.79 -4.52
CA ARG A 157 -9.92 -9.88 -5.13
C ARG A 157 -11.33 -10.09 -4.58
N LEU A 158 -11.95 -8.98 -4.22
CA LEU A 158 -13.36 -8.90 -3.87
C LEU A 158 -14.08 -8.03 -4.89
N VAL A 159 -15.21 -8.52 -5.40
CA VAL A 159 -16.18 -7.72 -6.15
C VAL A 159 -17.52 -7.86 -5.45
N PHE A 160 -18.14 -6.74 -5.13
CA PHE A 160 -19.49 -6.72 -4.56
C PHE A 160 -20.34 -5.65 -5.22
N THR A 161 -21.64 -5.73 -4.99
CA THR A 161 -22.62 -4.72 -5.41
C THR A 161 -23.39 -4.21 -4.22
N ILE A 162 -23.68 -2.92 -4.19
CA ILE A 162 -24.55 -2.24 -3.23
C ILE A 162 -25.09 -0.98 -3.91
N ASP A 163 -26.35 -0.62 -3.67
CA ASP A 163 -26.91 0.61 -4.22
C ASP A 163 -26.29 1.85 -3.60
N VAL A 164 -26.00 2.84 -4.43
CA VAL A 164 -25.48 4.12 -4.02
C VAL A 164 -26.32 5.24 -4.64
N ASP A 165 -27.03 5.96 -3.78
CA ASP A 165 -27.83 7.12 -4.17
C ASP A 165 -27.11 8.43 -3.86
N GLU A 166 -27.37 9.46 -4.65
CA GLU A 166 -26.93 10.84 -4.37
C GLU A 166 -28.02 11.60 -3.60
N GLN A 167 -27.64 12.28 -2.51
CA GLN A 167 -28.53 13.24 -1.88
C GLN A 167 -28.60 14.53 -2.70
N GLY A 168 -29.61 14.65 -3.55
CA GLY A 168 -29.90 15.86 -4.31
C GLY A 168 -30.58 16.97 -3.49
N PHE A 169 -30.73 18.15 -4.11
CA PHE A 169 -31.35 19.33 -3.47
C PHE A 169 -32.85 19.14 -3.13
N LEU A 170 -33.60 18.41 -3.98
CA LEU A 170 -35.04 18.17 -3.83
C LEU A 170 -35.36 16.79 -3.25
N GLY A 171 -34.34 16.01 -2.91
CA GLY A 171 -34.44 14.62 -2.51
C GLY A 171 -33.35 13.77 -3.17
N PRO A 172 -33.32 12.47 -2.83
CA PRO A 172 -32.39 11.50 -3.38
C PRO A 172 -32.51 11.33 -4.90
N ASN A 173 -31.40 10.92 -5.52
CA ASN A 173 -31.29 10.54 -6.91
C ASN A 173 -30.60 9.18 -7.03
N ALA A 174 -31.19 8.33 -7.87
CA ALA A 174 -30.86 6.93 -8.14
C ALA A 174 -29.64 6.70 -9.04
N VAL A 175 -28.80 7.73 -9.16
CA VAL A 175 -27.58 7.64 -9.94
C VAL A 175 -26.55 8.43 -9.15
N ALA A 176 -25.47 7.76 -8.78
CA ALA A 176 -24.28 8.37 -8.23
C ALA A 176 -23.12 8.13 -9.21
N GLU A 177 -22.96 9.03 -10.18
CA GLU A 177 -21.85 9.03 -11.13
C GLU A 177 -20.48 9.09 -10.41
N GLY A 178 -19.40 8.83 -11.15
CA GLY A 178 -18.04 8.80 -10.58
C GLY A 178 -17.66 10.11 -9.88
N ASN A 179 -18.05 11.25 -10.45
CA ASN A 179 -17.85 12.58 -9.85
C ASN A 179 -18.77 12.86 -8.65
N GLU A 180 -19.89 12.15 -8.52
CA GLU A 180 -20.77 12.20 -7.36
C GLU A 180 -20.26 11.27 -6.26
N PHE A 181 -19.62 10.15 -6.61
CA PHE A 181 -18.92 9.30 -5.64
C PHE A 181 -17.57 9.89 -5.18
N GLU A 182 -16.95 10.73 -6.01
CA GLU A 182 -15.70 11.44 -5.70
C GLU A 182 -15.78 12.19 -4.38
N GLY A 183 -14.69 12.13 -3.61
CA GLY A 183 -14.58 12.71 -2.27
C GLY A 183 -14.98 11.76 -1.15
N SER A 184 -15.67 10.65 -1.44
CA SER A 184 -15.85 9.54 -0.50
C SER A 184 -14.48 9.01 -0.06
N ARG A 185 -14.39 8.46 1.16
CA ARG A 185 -13.11 8.06 1.78
C ARG A 185 -13.03 6.57 1.93
N LEU A 186 -11.98 5.98 1.38
CA LEU A 186 -11.57 4.61 1.66
C LEU A 186 -10.59 4.60 2.83
N THR A 187 -10.82 3.73 3.81
CA THR A 187 -9.84 3.40 4.84
C THR A 187 -9.67 1.89 4.95
N ALA A 188 -8.46 1.45 5.24
CA ALA A 188 -8.16 0.02 5.38
C ALA A 188 -7.18 -0.24 6.53
N LEU A 189 -7.33 -1.40 7.17
CA LEU A 189 -6.47 -1.91 8.24
C LEU A 189 -5.87 -3.24 7.82
N PHE A 190 -4.55 -3.35 7.99
CA PHE A 190 -3.77 -4.55 7.68
C PHE A 190 -3.08 -5.07 8.92
N GLN A 191 -3.08 -6.40 9.06
CA GLN A 191 -2.44 -7.10 10.18
C GLN A 191 -1.52 -8.18 9.66
N ALA A 192 -0.38 -8.38 10.32
CA ALA A 192 0.54 -9.48 10.06
C ALA A 192 1.19 -9.92 11.37
N ASP A 193 1.41 -11.23 11.53
CA ASP A 193 2.07 -11.76 12.71
C ASP A 193 3.45 -11.14 12.91
N HIS A 194 3.73 -10.66 14.12
CA HIS A 194 4.99 -10.04 14.53
C HIS A 194 5.29 -8.65 13.93
N PHE A 195 4.33 -8.03 13.24
CA PHE A 195 4.43 -6.66 12.74
C PHE A 195 3.40 -5.77 13.43
N HIS A 196 3.61 -4.45 13.38
CA HIS A 196 2.59 -3.51 13.78
C HIS A 196 1.48 -3.45 12.72
N ASP A 197 0.25 -3.26 13.19
CA ASP A 197 -0.89 -2.95 12.33
C ASP A 197 -0.57 -1.73 11.46
N ALA A 198 -0.86 -1.86 10.16
CA ALA A 198 -0.74 -0.77 9.21
C ALA A 198 -2.14 -0.30 8.84
N ALA A 199 -2.36 1.02 8.86
CA ALA A 199 -3.62 1.62 8.43
C ALA A 199 -3.34 2.73 7.42
N GLY A 200 -4.20 2.83 6.42
CA GLY A 200 -4.10 3.84 5.38
C GLY A 200 -5.47 4.15 4.79
N GLY A 201 -5.49 5.16 3.92
CA GLY A 201 -6.71 5.55 3.23
C GLY A 201 -6.42 6.59 2.15
N ASP A 202 -7.40 6.78 1.28
CA ASP A 202 -7.42 7.81 0.27
C ASP A 202 -8.87 8.23 0.00
N ILE A 203 -9.04 9.31 -0.75
CA ILE A 203 -10.33 9.68 -1.32
C ILE A 203 -10.53 8.99 -2.67
N PHE A 204 -11.79 8.69 -2.98
CA PHE A 204 -12.21 8.34 -4.33
C PHE A 204 -12.08 9.57 -5.22
N VAL A 205 -11.49 9.38 -6.40
CA VAL A 205 -11.25 10.43 -7.40
C VAL A 205 -11.70 9.92 -8.76
N ASP A 206 -12.42 10.75 -9.52
CA ASP A 206 -12.67 10.55 -10.94
C ASP A 206 -11.36 10.79 -11.72
N HIS A 207 -11.14 10.10 -12.84
CA HIS A 207 -9.87 10.15 -13.60
C HIS A 207 -8.64 9.64 -12.84
N TYR A 208 -8.79 8.49 -12.19
CA TYR A 208 -7.76 7.88 -11.34
C TYR A 208 -6.67 7.08 -12.07
N ASP A 209 -6.72 6.97 -13.40
CA ASP A 209 -5.82 6.14 -14.22
C ASP A 209 -4.33 6.35 -13.88
N ALA A 210 -3.90 7.60 -13.66
CA ALA A 210 -2.51 7.90 -13.32
C ALA A 210 -2.08 7.31 -11.96
N LYS A 211 -2.98 7.27 -10.97
CA LYS A 211 -2.73 6.63 -9.68
C LYS A 211 -2.72 5.11 -9.84
N LEU A 212 -3.65 4.55 -10.61
CA LEU A 212 -3.74 3.11 -10.86
C LEU A 212 -2.47 2.59 -11.57
N GLU A 213 -2.01 3.26 -12.62
CA GLU A 213 -0.78 2.92 -13.34
C GLU A 213 0.45 2.94 -12.42
N ALA A 214 0.52 3.89 -11.48
CA ALA A 214 1.63 4.00 -10.54
C ALA A 214 1.71 2.85 -9.53
N LEU A 215 0.56 2.27 -9.15
CA LEU A 215 0.50 1.16 -8.19
C LEU A 215 0.46 -0.22 -8.85
N ALA A 216 0.22 -0.29 -10.16
CA ALA A 216 0.15 -1.53 -10.95
C ALA A 216 -0.81 -2.59 -10.38
N LEU A 217 -1.90 -2.16 -9.75
CA LEU A 217 -2.94 -3.05 -9.23
C LEU A 217 -3.83 -3.59 -10.37
N PRO A 218 -4.32 -4.84 -10.28
CA PRO A 218 -5.18 -5.45 -11.31
C PRO A 218 -6.64 -4.97 -11.18
N LEU A 219 -6.85 -3.65 -11.16
CA LEU A 219 -8.17 -3.03 -11.07
C LEU A 219 -8.60 -2.42 -12.42
N PRO A 220 -9.91 -2.21 -12.63
CA PRO A 220 -10.39 -1.60 -13.87
C PRO A 220 -9.89 -0.16 -14.07
N PRO A 221 -9.58 0.22 -15.32
CA PRO A 221 -9.24 1.61 -15.64
C PRO A 221 -10.47 2.53 -15.56
N ASP A 222 -10.26 3.84 -15.54
CA ASP A 222 -11.28 4.88 -15.48
C ASP A 222 -12.37 4.71 -16.55
N LYS A 223 -11.97 4.36 -17.77
CA LYS A 223 -12.87 4.04 -18.88
C LYS A 223 -13.56 2.67 -18.77
N PHE A 224 -13.62 2.05 -17.60
CA PHE A 224 -14.19 0.73 -17.43
C PHE A 224 -15.67 0.71 -17.78
N VAL A 225 -16.06 -0.40 -18.42
CA VAL A 225 -17.42 -0.68 -18.84
C VAL A 225 -17.61 -2.19 -18.75
N PRO A 226 -18.69 -2.67 -18.12
CA PRO A 226 -19.04 -4.08 -18.15
C PRO A 226 -19.20 -4.60 -19.59
N PRO A 227 -18.83 -5.86 -19.86
CA PRO A 227 -19.01 -6.45 -21.19
C PRO A 227 -20.45 -6.32 -21.71
N GLY A 228 -20.60 -5.86 -22.95
CA GLY A 228 -21.90 -5.70 -23.59
C GLY A 228 -22.59 -4.36 -23.37
N ARG A 229 -21.94 -3.39 -22.71
CA ARG A 229 -22.40 -2.00 -22.62
C ARG A 229 -21.50 -1.05 -23.42
N GLU A 230 -22.05 0.10 -23.79
CA GLU A 230 -21.31 1.18 -24.45
C GLU A 230 -20.53 2.02 -23.42
N PRO A 231 -19.29 2.45 -23.73
CA PRO A 231 -18.51 3.24 -22.80
C PRO A 231 -19.08 4.60 -22.42
N THR A 232 -19.13 4.83 -21.11
CA THR A 232 -19.51 6.10 -20.48
C THR A 232 -18.47 6.44 -19.41
N PRO A 233 -17.44 7.23 -19.75
CA PRO A 233 -16.27 7.49 -18.88
C PRO A 233 -16.56 8.47 -17.74
N VAL A 234 -17.77 8.45 -17.18
CA VAL A 234 -18.23 9.36 -16.11
C VAL A 234 -18.75 8.56 -14.92
N ARG A 235 -18.66 7.23 -14.97
CA ARG A 235 -19.34 6.32 -14.03
C ARG A 235 -18.41 5.67 -13.03
N THR A 236 -17.15 6.08 -12.98
CA THR A 236 -16.12 5.41 -12.21
C THR A 236 -15.40 6.39 -11.29
N ALA A 237 -14.99 5.89 -10.14
CA ALA A 237 -14.09 6.59 -9.24
C ALA A 237 -13.23 5.57 -8.53
N ALA A 238 -12.02 5.95 -8.10
CA ALA A 238 -11.18 5.04 -7.34
C ALA A 238 -10.39 5.72 -6.24
N ALA A 239 -10.18 4.97 -5.15
CA ALA A 239 -9.30 5.33 -4.05
C ALA A 239 -8.10 4.38 -4.06
N LEU A 240 -6.88 4.94 -4.12
CA LEU A 240 -5.65 4.19 -4.35
C LEU A 240 -4.53 4.75 -3.47
N PHE A 241 -3.98 3.94 -2.56
CA PHE A 241 -2.91 4.40 -1.67
C PHE A 241 -1.82 3.36 -1.43
N SER A 242 -0.74 3.84 -0.81
CA SER A 242 0.35 3.01 -0.33
C SER A 242 0.59 3.24 1.16
N VAL A 243 0.80 2.17 1.93
CA VAL A 243 1.18 2.23 3.34
C VAL A 243 2.36 1.30 3.61
N THR A 244 3.26 1.71 4.49
CA THR A 244 4.37 0.86 4.94
C THR A 244 3.99 0.19 6.25
N GLN A 245 4.14 -1.13 6.30
CA GLN A 245 4.03 -1.91 7.53
C GLN A 245 5.40 -1.98 8.23
N THR A 246 5.42 -1.84 9.55
CA THR A 246 6.65 -1.73 10.36
C THR A 246 6.71 -2.73 11.48
#